data_AF-A0A147BVT7-F1
#
_entry.id   AF-A0A147BVT7-F1
#
_cell.length_a   1.000
_cell.length_b   1.000
_cell.length_c   1.000
_cell.angle_alpha   90.00
_cell.angle_beta   90.00
_cell.angle_gamma   90.00
#
_symmetry.space_group_name_H-M   'P 1'
#
loop_
_entity.id
_entity.type
_entity.pdbx_description
1 polymer ?
#
loop_
_entity_poly.entity_id
_entity_poly.type
_entity_poly.pdbx_seq_one_letter_code
_entity_poly.pdbx_strand_id
1 'polypeptide(L)'
;TADEIREQPYSLPGDFAWDTLDINDPAITGVQASLRVFEPRFLVQLKELYQLLNENYVEDDDNMFRFDYAPEFLKWALQPPGWTKDWHCGVRVVKSHKLVGFISAVPATIRIYNHVQRMAEVNFLCVHKKLRSKRVAPVLIREITRRVNRQGIFQAVYTAGVVLPKPIGTCRYWHLSLNPRKLIDVRFSHLSRNMTMQRTLKLYKLPEKPKTPGFRQFRKSDTTQAHALLANAEGEDGAKVLTDFVSFYSLPSTVMHHAVHKVLRAAYAFYSVATSVPLVELMRDALVVTKNN
;
A
#
# COMPACT_ATOMS: atom_id res chain seq x y z
N THR A 1 -26.02 1.23 20.25
CA THR A 1 -25.81 -0.23 20.11
C THR A 1 -25.87 -0.62 18.64
N ALA A 2 -25.61 -1.87 18.25
CA ALA A 2 -25.67 -2.29 16.84
C ALA A 2 -27.04 -2.02 16.20
N ASP A 3 -28.10 -2.04 17.02
CA ASP A 3 -29.49 -1.80 16.62
C ASP A 3 -29.79 -0.34 16.22
N GLU A 4 -28.94 0.62 16.63
CA GLU A 4 -29.05 2.03 16.24
C GLU A 4 -28.39 2.31 14.88
N ILE A 5 -27.67 1.33 14.33
CA ILE A 5 -26.92 1.48 13.09
C ILE A 5 -27.80 1.09 11.92
N ARG A 6 -27.93 2.01 10.96
CA ARG A 6 -28.67 1.81 9.72
C ARG A 6 -28.32 0.47 9.04
N GLU A 7 -29.32 -0.39 8.90
CA GLU A 7 -29.18 -1.70 8.24
C GLU A 7 -28.96 -1.56 6.73
N GLN A 8 -29.72 -0.65 6.11
CA GLN A 8 -29.71 -0.44 4.67
C GLN A 8 -28.51 0.42 4.24
N PRO A 9 -27.91 0.16 3.06
CA PRO A 9 -26.86 1.00 2.51
C PRO A 9 -27.29 2.48 2.38
N TYR A 10 -26.32 3.38 2.39
CA TYR A 10 -26.59 4.78 2.03
C TYR A 10 -27.02 4.90 0.56
N SER A 11 -27.87 5.87 0.26
CA SER A 11 -28.35 6.09 -1.10
C SER A 11 -27.23 6.62 -2.00
N LEU A 12 -27.09 6.03 -3.19
CA LEU A 12 -26.29 6.55 -4.28
C LEU A 12 -27.19 7.27 -5.31
N PRO A 13 -26.65 8.15 -6.16
CA PRO A 13 -27.40 8.64 -7.32
C PRO A 13 -27.82 7.45 -8.21
N GLY A 14 -29.00 7.53 -8.84
CA GLY A 14 -29.65 6.37 -9.49
C GLY A 14 -28.87 5.67 -10.61
N ASP A 15 -27.85 6.32 -11.17
CA ASP A 15 -26.95 5.70 -12.16
C ASP A 15 -25.86 4.81 -11.54
N PHE A 16 -25.78 4.74 -10.21
CA PHE A 16 -24.76 4.00 -9.47
C PHE A 16 -25.36 2.96 -8.51
N ALA A 17 -24.64 1.86 -8.35
CA ALA A 17 -24.97 0.80 -7.41
C ALA A 17 -23.74 0.45 -6.55
N TRP A 18 -24.00 0.03 -5.31
CA TRP A 18 -22.98 -0.55 -4.46
C TRP A 18 -22.58 -1.92 -4.99
N ASP A 19 -21.28 -2.20 -4.90
CA ASP A 19 -20.74 -3.53 -5.14
C ASP A 19 -19.78 -3.88 -3.99
N THR A 20 -19.87 -5.10 -3.47
CA THR A 20 -18.94 -5.58 -2.45
C THR A 20 -17.93 -6.47 -3.15
N LEU A 21 -16.75 -5.92 -3.42
CA LEU A 21 -15.77 -6.56 -4.28
C LEU A 21 -15.27 -7.86 -3.66
N ASP A 22 -15.21 -8.89 -4.50
CA ASP A 22 -14.57 -10.15 -4.20
C ASP A 22 -13.27 -10.27 -4.98
N ILE A 23 -12.17 -9.84 -4.37
CA ILE A 23 -10.85 -9.92 -4.98
C ILE A 23 -10.29 -11.37 -5.03
N ASN A 24 -11.04 -12.36 -4.55
CA ASN A 24 -10.77 -13.79 -4.69
C ASN A 24 -11.61 -14.45 -5.79
N ASP A 25 -12.54 -13.72 -6.41
CA ASP A 25 -13.51 -14.28 -7.35
C ASP A 25 -12.82 -14.89 -8.59
N PRO A 26 -12.95 -16.21 -8.81
CA PRO A 26 -12.40 -16.86 -9.99
C PRO A 26 -13.21 -16.60 -11.27
N ALA A 27 -14.38 -15.96 -11.20
CA ALA A 27 -15.32 -15.84 -12.31
C ALA A 27 -14.74 -15.04 -13.49
N ILE A 28 -14.66 -15.70 -14.64
CA ILE A 28 -14.40 -15.13 -15.96
C ILE A 28 -15.74 -14.59 -16.49
N THR A 29 -15.93 -13.28 -16.61
CA THR A 29 -17.07 -12.73 -17.34
C THR A 29 -16.77 -12.73 -18.86
N GLY A 30 -17.11 -13.83 -19.53
CA GLY A 30 -17.71 -13.85 -20.89
C GLY A 30 -16.83 -13.67 -22.15
N VAL A 31 -16.80 -14.75 -22.96
CA VAL A 31 -16.65 -14.82 -24.43
C VAL A 31 -15.24 -14.68 -25.06
N GLN A 32 -14.40 -15.71 -24.91
CA GLN A 32 -13.78 -16.49 -26.00
C GLN A 32 -12.76 -17.48 -25.40
N ALA A 33 -13.26 -18.64 -24.98
CA ALA A 33 -12.42 -19.81 -24.75
C ALA A 33 -12.06 -20.44 -26.11
N SER A 34 -11.21 -19.77 -26.88
CA SER A 34 -10.59 -20.37 -28.04
C SER A 34 -9.18 -19.81 -28.22
N LEU A 35 -8.21 -20.65 -27.87
CA LEU A 35 -6.82 -20.58 -28.32
C LEU A 35 -6.09 -19.26 -28.05
N ARG A 36 -5.55 -19.04 -26.84
CA ARG A 36 -4.16 -18.57 -26.65
C ARG A 36 -3.55 -19.09 -25.36
N VAL A 37 -2.32 -19.56 -25.52
CA VAL A 37 -1.38 -20.18 -24.60
C VAL A 37 -0.95 -19.19 -23.50
N PHE A 38 -0.89 -19.67 -22.25
CA PHE A 38 -0.17 -19.06 -21.10
C PHE A 38 -0.44 -17.57 -20.77
N GLU A 39 -1.59 -17.25 -20.17
CA GLU A 39 -1.66 -16.11 -19.23
C GLU A 39 -2.04 -16.58 -17.82
N PRO A 40 -1.45 -16.02 -16.74
CA PRO A 40 -1.79 -16.39 -15.37
C PRO A 40 -3.29 -16.19 -15.11
N ARG A 41 -3.91 -17.07 -14.32
CA ARG A 41 -5.31 -16.99 -13.90
C ARG A 41 -5.57 -15.70 -13.10
N PHE A 42 -5.90 -14.60 -13.77
CA PHE A 42 -6.26 -13.34 -13.12
C PHE A 42 -7.74 -13.34 -12.71
N LEU A 43 -7.99 -13.00 -11.44
CA LEU A 43 -9.32 -12.84 -10.85
C LEU A 43 -9.93 -11.53 -11.36
N VAL A 44 -11.15 -11.58 -11.92
CA VAL A 44 -11.72 -10.46 -12.71
C VAL A 44 -11.86 -9.18 -11.89
N GLN A 45 -12.44 -9.26 -10.69
CA GLN A 45 -12.69 -8.07 -9.88
C GLN A 45 -11.40 -7.43 -9.34
N LEU A 46 -10.37 -8.24 -9.07
CA LEU A 46 -9.05 -7.73 -8.69
C LEU A 46 -8.39 -6.95 -9.83
N LYS A 47 -8.55 -7.42 -11.07
CA LYS A 47 -8.06 -6.70 -12.26
C LYS A 47 -8.80 -5.38 -12.47
N GLU A 48 -10.10 -5.34 -12.23
CA GLU A 48 -10.88 -4.10 -12.30
C GLU A 48 -10.45 -3.09 -11.22
N LEU A 49 -10.22 -3.57 -9.99
CA LEU A 49 -9.71 -2.73 -8.91
C LEU A 49 -8.31 -2.18 -9.24
N TYR A 50 -7.42 -3.05 -9.70
CA TYR A 50 -6.10 -2.66 -10.18
C TYR A 50 -6.20 -1.56 -11.26
N GLN A 51 -7.06 -1.75 -12.25
CA GLN A 51 -7.26 -0.77 -13.32
C GLN A 51 -7.82 0.57 -12.79
N LEU A 52 -8.81 0.53 -11.90
CA LEU A 52 -9.36 1.73 -11.28
C LEU A 52 -8.25 2.53 -10.59
N LEU A 53 -7.44 1.87 -9.76
CA LEU A 53 -6.36 2.52 -9.00
C LEU A 53 -5.25 3.04 -9.94
N ASN A 54 -4.79 2.22 -10.89
CA ASN A 54 -3.75 2.62 -11.84
C ASN A 54 -4.21 3.74 -12.78
N GLU A 55 -5.49 3.96 -13.02
CA GLU A 55 -5.94 5.06 -13.87
C GLU A 55 -6.34 6.33 -13.07
N ASN A 56 -6.72 6.17 -11.80
CA ASN A 56 -7.46 7.21 -11.06
C ASN A 56 -6.99 7.47 -9.62
N TYR A 57 -5.96 6.79 -9.11
CA TYR A 57 -5.47 7.01 -7.75
C TYR A 57 -4.47 8.17 -7.66
N VAL A 58 -3.59 8.12 -6.67
CA VAL A 58 -2.61 9.17 -6.33
C VAL A 58 -1.61 9.36 -7.46
N GLU A 59 -1.47 10.62 -7.86
CA GLU A 59 -0.46 11.14 -8.79
C GLU A 59 0.43 12.09 -8.00
N ASP A 60 1.69 12.23 -8.41
CA ASP A 60 2.55 13.30 -7.90
C ASP A 60 2.06 14.67 -8.41
N ASP A 61 2.48 15.74 -7.73
CA ASP A 61 2.02 17.11 -8.03
C ASP A 61 2.37 17.55 -9.48
N ASP A 62 3.40 16.96 -10.07
CA ASP A 62 3.86 17.22 -11.44
C ASP A 62 3.25 16.25 -12.49
N ASN A 63 2.37 15.33 -12.07
CA ASN A 63 1.75 14.28 -12.89
C ASN A 63 2.75 13.40 -13.69
N MET A 64 3.98 13.25 -13.22
CA MET A 64 5.02 12.44 -13.87
C MET A 64 4.96 10.96 -13.46
N PHE A 65 4.45 10.67 -12.26
CA PHE A 65 4.44 9.35 -11.65
C PHE A 65 3.09 9.02 -11.03
N ARG A 66 2.63 7.78 -11.25
CA ARG A 66 1.42 7.26 -10.62
C ARG A 66 1.69 5.91 -9.99
N PHE A 67 1.19 5.69 -8.78
CA PHE A 67 1.36 4.39 -8.11
C PHE A 67 0.77 3.24 -8.92
N ASP A 68 1.57 2.19 -9.03
CA ASP A 68 1.24 0.96 -9.73
C ASP A 68 1.18 -0.19 -8.71
N TYR A 69 0.04 -0.29 -8.01
CA TYR A 69 -0.18 -1.33 -7.00
C TYR A 69 -0.39 -2.68 -7.68
N ALA A 70 0.63 -3.53 -7.70
CA ALA A 70 0.50 -4.87 -8.27
C ALA A 70 -0.69 -5.66 -7.65
N PRO A 71 -1.38 -6.51 -8.42
CA PRO A 71 -2.50 -7.32 -7.90
C PRO A 71 -2.17 -8.12 -6.64
N GLU A 72 -0.95 -8.65 -6.55
CA GLU A 72 -0.45 -9.40 -5.39
C GLU A 72 -0.29 -8.49 -4.16
N PHE A 73 0.14 -7.24 -4.37
CA PHE A 73 0.23 -6.24 -3.31
C PHE A 73 -1.17 -5.88 -2.80
N LEU A 74 -2.14 -5.68 -3.69
CA LEU A 74 -3.52 -5.40 -3.30
C LEU A 74 -4.11 -6.54 -2.48
N LYS A 75 -3.90 -7.81 -2.87
CA LYS A 75 -4.32 -8.95 -2.05
C LYS A 75 -3.65 -8.94 -0.67
N TRP A 76 -2.33 -8.75 -0.63
CA TRP A 76 -1.58 -8.70 0.63
C TRP A 76 -2.08 -7.59 1.57
N ALA A 77 -2.35 -6.40 1.03
CA ALA A 77 -2.81 -5.24 1.81
C ALA A 77 -4.29 -5.33 2.22
N LEU A 78 -5.15 -5.92 1.40
CA LEU A 78 -6.60 -5.97 1.62
C LEU A 78 -7.08 -7.19 2.42
N GLN A 79 -6.22 -8.21 2.60
CA GLN A 79 -6.55 -9.47 3.27
C GLN A 79 -5.62 -9.85 4.45
N PRO A 80 -5.31 -8.93 5.39
CA PRO A 80 -4.61 -9.31 6.62
C PRO A 80 -5.52 -10.18 7.51
N PRO A 81 -4.98 -10.89 8.53
CA PRO A 81 -5.79 -11.69 9.46
C PRO A 81 -6.98 -10.90 10.03
N GLY A 82 -8.18 -11.48 9.95
CA GLY A 82 -9.43 -10.87 10.41
C GLY A 82 -10.13 -9.98 9.38
N TRP A 83 -9.58 -9.83 8.16
CA TRP A 83 -10.26 -9.12 7.08
C TRP A 83 -11.67 -9.66 6.82
N THR A 84 -12.52 -8.81 6.24
CA THR A 84 -13.87 -9.16 5.83
C THR A 84 -14.15 -8.61 4.45
N LYS A 85 -14.82 -9.40 3.63
CA LYS A 85 -15.26 -9.01 2.29
C LYS A 85 -16.17 -7.78 2.33
N ASP A 86 -17.00 -7.64 3.38
CA ASP A 86 -17.94 -6.52 3.50
C ASP A 86 -17.23 -5.15 3.53
N TRP A 87 -15.96 -5.10 3.93
CA TRP A 87 -15.19 -3.86 3.98
C TRP A 87 -14.47 -3.53 2.67
N HIS A 88 -14.67 -4.30 1.60
CA HIS A 88 -14.22 -3.97 0.24
C HIS A 88 -15.35 -3.30 -0.53
N CYS A 89 -15.53 -2.00 -0.30
CA CYS A 89 -16.69 -1.25 -0.78
C CYS A 89 -16.42 -0.59 -2.14
N GLY A 90 -17.08 -1.08 -3.19
CA GLY A 90 -17.03 -0.53 -4.54
C GLY A 90 -18.31 0.17 -4.95
N VAL A 91 -18.19 1.00 -5.99
CA VAL A 91 -19.31 1.67 -6.67
C VAL A 91 -19.20 1.39 -8.15
N ARG A 92 -20.27 0.85 -8.74
CA ARG A 92 -20.39 0.60 -10.18
C ARG A 92 -21.43 1.49 -10.83
N VAL A 93 -21.23 1.78 -12.10
CA VAL A 93 -22.27 2.36 -12.95
C VAL A 93 -23.28 1.27 -13.31
N VAL A 94 -24.58 1.50 -13.08
CA VAL A 94 -25.65 0.52 -13.28
C VAL A 94 -25.70 0.03 -14.74
N LYS A 95 -25.61 0.96 -15.71
CA LYS A 95 -25.77 0.64 -17.14
C LYS A 95 -24.60 -0.16 -17.73
N SER A 96 -23.36 0.10 -17.28
CA SER A 96 -22.16 -0.48 -17.88
C SER A 96 -21.45 -1.49 -16.99
N HIS A 97 -21.90 -1.63 -15.74
CA HIS A 97 -21.23 -2.40 -14.68
C HIS A 97 -19.77 -1.98 -14.42
N LYS A 98 -19.32 -0.83 -14.95
CA LYS A 98 -17.94 -0.36 -14.77
C LYS A 98 -17.71 0.08 -13.32
N LEU A 99 -16.64 -0.42 -12.71
CA LEU A 99 -16.15 0.05 -11.41
C LEU A 99 -15.62 1.48 -11.52
N VAL A 100 -16.16 2.37 -10.67
CA VAL A 100 -15.87 3.82 -10.73
C VAL A 100 -15.53 4.43 -9.37
N GLY A 101 -15.65 3.68 -8.29
CA GLY A 101 -15.23 4.08 -6.96
C GLY A 101 -14.89 2.88 -6.11
N PHE A 102 -13.96 3.06 -5.16
CA PHE A 102 -13.57 2.04 -4.21
C PHE A 102 -13.11 2.70 -2.91
N ILE A 103 -13.36 2.03 -1.79
CA ILE A 103 -12.77 2.31 -0.49
C ILE A 103 -12.67 0.98 0.26
N SER A 104 -11.61 0.82 1.04
CA SER A 104 -11.41 -0.39 1.84
C SER A 104 -11.15 -0.09 3.31
N ALA A 105 -11.45 -1.06 4.15
CA ALA A 105 -10.98 -1.10 5.52
C ALA A 105 -10.42 -2.48 5.86
N VAL A 106 -9.47 -2.54 6.79
CA VAL A 106 -8.95 -3.77 7.40
C VAL A 106 -8.88 -3.62 8.91
N PRO A 107 -9.04 -4.69 9.70
CA PRO A 107 -8.98 -4.56 11.15
C PRO A 107 -7.54 -4.36 11.62
N ALA A 108 -7.34 -3.47 12.58
CA ALA A 108 -6.05 -3.26 13.21
C ALA A 108 -6.22 -3.04 14.71
N THR A 109 -5.28 -3.56 15.50
CA THR A 109 -5.18 -3.23 16.93
C THR A 109 -4.18 -2.10 17.08
N ILE A 110 -4.65 -0.92 17.47
CA ILE A 110 -3.86 0.31 17.49
C ILE A 110 -3.67 0.76 18.94
N ARG A 111 -2.44 1.11 19.30
CA ARG A 111 -2.12 1.81 20.55
C ARG A 111 -2.09 3.32 20.29
N ILE A 112 -2.96 4.06 20.96
CA ILE A 112 -3.02 5.52 20.92
C ILE A 112 -2.79 6.02 22.35
N TYR A 113 -1.62 6.64 22.58
CA TYR A 113 -1.14 6.99 23.93
C TYR A 113 -1.18 5.75 24.85
N ASN A 114 -1.97 5.79 25.92
CA ASN A 114 -2.09 4.72 26.92
C ASN A 114 -3.24 3.75 26.63
N HIS A 115 -3.96 3.90 25.52
CA HIS A 115 -5.12 3.10 25.17
C HIS A 115 -4.82 2.17 23.98
N VAL A 116 -5.19 0.90 24.10
CA VAL A 116 -5.11 -0.08 23.02
C VAL A 116 -6.53 -0.45 22.60
N GLN A 117 -6.84 -0.29 21.31
CA GLN A 117 -8.17 -0.54 20.80
C GLN A 117 -8.15 -1.21 19.44
N ARG A 118 -9.15 -2.06 19.18
CA ARG A 118 -9.45 -2.55 17.84
C ARG A 118 -10.14 -1.44 17.03
N MET A 119 -9.57 -1.12 15.88
CA MET A 119 -10.01 -0.07 14.97
C MET A 119 -10.05 -0.59 13.53
N ALA A 120 -10.62 0.20 12.64
CA ALA A 120 -10.52 -0.02 11.19
C ALA A 120 -9.40 0.85 10.60
N GLU A 121 -8.44 0.24 9.91
CA GLU A 121 -7.50 0.97 9.07
C GLU A 121 -8.13 1.15 7.68
N VAL A 122 -8.40 2.40 7.30
CA VAL A 122 -9.05 2.75 6.04
C VAL A 122 -8.01 3.14 5.00
N ASN A 123 -8.09 2.52 3.81
CA ASN A 123 -7.16 2.77 2.71
C ASN A 123 -7.83 2.63 1.33
N PHE A 124 -7.10 2.98 0.27
CA PHE A 124 -7.50 2.83 -1.13
C PHE A 124 -8.78 3.57 -1.52
N LEU A 125 -9.09 4.72 -0.88
CA LEU A 125 -10.19 5.58 -1.31
C LEU A 125 -9.88 6.16 -2.70
N CYS A 126 -10.58 5.66 -3.71
CA CYS A 126 -10.43 6.07 -5.09
C CYS A 126 -11.79 6.40 -5.71
N VAL A 127 -11.86 7.51 -6.42
CA VAL A 127 -13.00 7.86 -7.27
C VAL A 127 -12.47 8.17 -8.66
N HIS A 128 -13.09 7.57 -9.67
CA HIS A 128 -12.77 7.79 -11.06
C HIS A 128 -12.73 9.29 -11.39
N LYS A 129 -11.70 9.76 -12.11
CA LYS A 129 -11.40 11.19 -12.34
C LYS A 129 -12.61 12.00 -12.78
N LYS A 130 -13.39 11.48 -13.73
CA LYS A 130 -14.63 12.09 -14.26
C LYS A 130 -15.76 12.27 -13.23
N LEU A 131 -15.68 11.66 -12.05
CA LEU A 131 -16.73 11.68 -11.02
C LEU A 131 -16.33 12.41 -9.73
N ARG A 132 -15.10 12.94 -9.64
CA ARG A 132 -14.58 13.55 -8.40
C ARG A 132 -15.40 14.77 -7.95
N SER A 133 -15.96 15.55 -8.88
CA SER A 133 -16.83 16.72 -8.58
C SER A 133 -18.25 16.35 -8.16
N LYS A 134 -18.66 15.06 -8.24
CA LYS A 134 -20.03 14.61 -7.96
C LYS A 134 -20.26 14.19 -6.50
N ARG A 135 -19.37 14.54 -5.58
CA ARG A 135 -19.46 14.22 -4.14
C ARG A 135 -19.64 12.71 -3.83
N VAL A 136 -19.07 11.83 -4.66
CA VAL A 136 -19.12 10.37 -4.44
C VAL A 136 -18.27 9.94 -3.25
N ALA A 137 -17.10 10.56 -3.04
CA ALA A 137 -16.19 10.20 -1.94
C ALA A 137 -16.82 10.33 -0.53
N PRO A 138 -17.54 11.42 -0.18
CA PRO A 138 -18.28 11.48 1.08
C PRO A 138 -19.30 10.34 1.28
N VAL A 139 -19.93 9.86 0.21
CA VAL A 139 -20.92 8.77 0.30
C VAL A 139 -20.22 7.43 0.52
N LEU A 140 -19.10 7.18 -0.18
CA LEU A 140 -18.21 6.03 0.08
C LEU A 140 -17.75 5.99 1.55
N ILE A 141 -17.31 7.13 2.09
CA ILE A 141 -16.84 7.23 3.48
C ILE A 141 -17.97 6.90 4.46
N ARG A 142 -19.19 7.41 4.24
CA ARG A 142 -20.35 7.08 5.09
C ARG A 142 -20.72 5.60 5.03
N GLU A 143 -20.67 4.99 3.84
CA GLU A 143 -21.00 3.58 3.68
C GLU A 143 -19.97 2.67 4.34
N ILE A 144 -18.67 2.91 4.17
CA ILE A 144 -17.65 2.11 4.88
C ILE A 144 -17.76 2.30 6.40
N THR A 145 -18.08 3.51 6.87
CA THR A 145 -18.31 3.79 8.30
C THR A 145 -19.49 2.97 8.83
N ARG A 146 -20.60 2.90 8.08
CA ARG A 146 -21.76 2.07 8.43
C ARG A 146 -21.37 0.60 8.55
N ARG A 147 -20.67 0.05 7.54
CA ARG A 147 -20.23 -1.36 7.51
C ARG A 147 -19.27 -1.70 8.65
N VAL A 148 -18.36 -0.79 8.99
CA VAL A 148 -17.45 -0.93 10.14
C VAL A 148 -18.21 -0.86 11.46
N ASN A 149 -19.09 0.12 11.63
CA ASN A 149 -19.90 0.28 12.84
C ASN A 149 -20.80 -0.95 13.09
N ARG A 150 -21.36 -1.57 12.04
CA ARG A 150 -22.18 -2.80 12.18
C ARG A 150 -21.40 -3.98 12.76
N GLN A 151 -20.08 -3.94 12.74
CA GLN A 151 -19.22 -4.94 13.40
C GLN A 151 -18.76 -4.50 14.80
N GLY A 152 -19.35 -3.43 15.35
CA GLY A 152 -19.06 -2.93 16.70
C GLY A 152 -17.76 -2.13 16.81
N ILE A 153 -17.17 -1.70 15.69
CA ILE A 153 -15.97 -0.86 15.67
C ILE A 153 -16.39 0.57 15.33
N PHE A 154 -15.98 1.55 16.14
CA PHE A 154 -16.43 2.93 16.01
C PHE A 154 -15.29 3.94 15.81
N GLN A 155 -14.07 3.43 15.60
CA GLN A 155 -12.87 4.23 15.39
C GLN A 155 -12.12 3.69 14.18
N ALA A 156 -11.55 4.63 13.44
CA ALA A 156 -10.74 4.32 12.27
C ALA A 156 -9.47 5.18 12.25
N VAL A 157 -8.42 4.61 11.64
CA VAL A 157 -7.18 5.32 11.32
C VAL A 157 -7.00 5.35 9.82
N TYR A 158 -6.50 6.46 9.30
CA TYR A 158 -6.22 6.64 7.87
C TYR A 158 -5.09 7.65 7.69
N THR A 159 -4.47 7.62 6.51
CA THR A 159 -3.45 8.61 6.11
C THR A 159 -3.87 9.27 4.81
N ALA A 160 -3.47 10.53 4.61
CA ALA A 160 -3.75 11.27 3.39
C ALA A 160 -2.61 12.24 3.09
N GLY A 161 -2.36 12.50 1.80
CA GLY A 161 -1.42 13.53 1.33
C GLY A 161 -1.96 14.96 1.42
N VAL A 162 -3.25 15.11 1.73
CA VAL A 162 -3.93 16.41 1.88
C VAL A 162 -4.30 16.64 3.35
N VAL A 163 -4.35 17.91 3.77
CA VAL A 163 -4.73 18.27 5.14
C VAL A 163 -6.24 18.18 5.32
N LEU A 164 -6.70 17.32 6.25
CA LEU A 164 -8.09 17.17 6.65
C LEU A 164 -8.26 17.53 8.15
N PRO A 165 -9.35 18.19 8.59
CA PRO A 165 -9.51 18.62 9.98
C PRO A 165 -9.72 17.45 10.98
N LYS A 166 -8.91 17.26 12.02
CA LYS A 166 -7.53 17.75 12.23
C LYS A 166 -6.60 16.53 12.32
N PRO A 167 -5.40 16.54 11.70
CA PRO A 167 -4.46 15.44 11.81
C PRO A 167 -3.87 15.34 13.23
N ILE A 168 -3.68 14.11 13.70
CA ILE A 168 -2.97 13.82 14.97
C ILE A 168 -1.45 13.89 14.83
N GLY A 169 -0.94 13.74 13.61
CA GLY A 169 0.48 13.78 13.29
C GLY A 169 0.71 14.03 11.80
N THR A 170 1.86 14.61 11.48
CA THR A 170 2.29 14.92 10.10
C THR A 170 3.70 14.40 9.91
N CYS A 171 3.90 13.57 8.89
CA CYS A 171 5.20 13.01 8.53
C CYS A 171 5.65 13.56 7.17
N ARG A 172 6.97 13.73 7.00
CA ARG A 172 7.58 14.11 5.71
C ARG A 172 8.20 12.88 5.05
N TYR A 173 7.88 12.67 3.77
CA TYR A 173 8.57 11.67 2.98
C TYR A 173 10.03 12.08 2.71
N TRP A 174 10.92 11.11 2.81
CA TRP A 174 12.31 11.22 2.39
C TRP A 174 12.60 10.13 1.37
N HIS A 175 13.49 10.41 0.41
CA HIS A 175 13.90 9.46 -0.62
C HIS A 175 15.42 9.32 -0.62
N LEU A 176 15.91 8.11 -0.93
CA LEU A 176 17.33 7.85 -1.12
C LEU A 176 17.58 7.21 -2.49
N SER A 177 18.44 7.85 -3.28
CA SER A 177 18.69 7.47 -4.66
C SER A 177 19.53 6.20 -4.76
N LEU A 178 18.91 5.09 -5.17
CA LEU A 178 19.60 3.83 -5.48
C LEU A 178 20.13 3.78 -6.93
N ASN A 179 19.45 4.45 -7.88
CA ASN A 179 19.89 4.55 -9.27
C ASN A 179 19.82 6.00 -9.76
N PRO A 180 20.78 6.86 -9.36
CA PRO A 180 20.73 8.30 -9.67
C PRO A 180 20.62 8.59 -11.16
N ARG A 181 21.29 7.80 -12.02
CA ARG A 181 21.25 7.98 -13.48
C ARG A 181 19.83 7.87 -14.00
N LYS A 182 19.12 6.79 -13.63
CA LYS A 182 17.72 6.59 -14.03
C LYS A 182 16.81 7.66 -13.43
N LEU A 183 16.98 7.98 -12.15
CA LEU A 183 16.14 8.97 -11.46
C LEU A 183 16.24 10.36 -12.09
N ILE A 184 17.43 10.75 -12.55
CA ILE A 184 17.65 12.01 -13.27
C ILE A 184 17.06 11.94 -14.69
N ASP A 185 17.23 10.82 -15.39
CA ASP A 185 16.69 10.63 -16.76
C ASP A 185 15.17 10.75 -16.79
N VAL A 186 14.48 10.10 -15.85
CA VAL A 186 13.01 10.18 -15.70
C VAL A 186 12.53 11.44 -14.98
N ARG A 187 13.42 12.38 -14.65
CA ARG A 187 13.13 13.64 -13.96
C ARG A 187 12.52 13.50 -12.56
N PHE A 188 12.66 12.34 -11.92
CA PHE A 188 12.34 12.18 -10.49
C PHE A 188 13.30 12.98 -9.60
N SER A 189 14.54 13.15 -10.06
CA SER A 189 15.55 13.96 -9.37
C SER A 189 16.29 14.85 -10.36
N HIS A 190 16.97 15.86 -9.85
CA HIS A 190 17.80 16.75 -10.65
C HIS A 190 19.25 16.69 -10.20
N LEU A 191 20.16 16.96 -11.13
CA LEU A 191 21.57 17.14 -10.81
C LEU A 191 21.73 18.42 -10.00
N SER A 192 22.28 18.33 -8.79
CA SER A 192 22.48 19.52 -7.96
C SER A 192 23.57 20.42 -8.54
N ARG A 193 23.58 21.69 -8.13
CA ARG A 193 24.62 22.66 -8.54
C ARG A 193 26.02 22.07 -8.25
N ASN A 194 26.93 22.25 -9.19
CA ASN A 194 28.34 21.82 -9.11
C ASN A 194 28.56 20.29 -8.95
N MET A 195 27.57 19.46 -9.26
CA MET A 195 27.72 18.01 -9.33
C MET A 195 27.73 17.54 -10.78
N THR A 196 28.61 16.59 -11.11
CA THR A 196 28.55 15.84 -12.37
C THR A 196 27.78 14.54 -12.17
N MET A 197 27.31 13.91 -13.26
CA MET A 197 26.68 12.59 -13.17
C MET A 197 27.60 11.56 -12.51
N GLN A 198 28.90 11.54 -12.87
CA GLN A 198 29.89 10.64 -12.26
C GLN A 198 30.06 10.89 -10.76
N ARG A 199 30.14 12.16 -10.32
CA ARG A 199 30.25 12.50 -8.89
C ARG A 199 29.01 12.08 -8.11
N THR A 200 27.83 12.23 -8.70
CA THR A 200 26.55 11.79 -8.10
C THR A 200 26.49 10.28 -7.97
N LEU A 201 26.91 9.53 -9.00
CA LEU A 201 27.01 8.08 -8.95
C LEU A 201 27.99 7.60 -7.86
N LYS A 202 29.12 8.29 -7.70
CA LYS A 202 30.09 8.00 -6.63
C LYS A 202 29.51 8.28 -5.24
N LEU A 203 28.75 9.37 -5.08
CA LEU A 203 28.14 9.76 -3.81
C LEU A 203 27.12 8.73 -3.31
N TYR A 204 26.27 8.21 -4.21
CA TYR A 204 25.24 7.21 -3.87
C TYR A 204 25.70 5.76 -4.04
N LYS A 205 27.00 5.52 -4.25
CA LYS A 205 27.53 4.16 -4.39
C LYS A 205 27.37 3.40 -3.08
N LEU A 206 26.75 2.23 -3.16
CA LEU A 206 26.61 1.30 -2.03
C LEU A 206 27.62 0.15 -2.13
N PRO A 207 27.96 -0.52 -1.02
CA PRO A 207 28.65 -1.80 -1.03
C PRO A 207 27.90 -2.87 -1.83
N GLU A 208 28.60 -3.93 -2.26
CA GLU A 208 27.98 -5.05 -3.00
C GLU A 208 27.21 -6.01 -2.08
N LYS A 209 27.65 -6.14 -0.82
CA LYS A 209 27.08 -7.04 0.17
C LYS A 209 26.80 -6.31 1.49
N PRO A 210 25.76 -6.73 2.24
CA PRO A 210 25.54 -6.28 3.61
C PRO A 210 26.77 -6.48 4.48
N LYS A 211 26.97 -5.61 5.46
CA LYS A 211 28.10 -5.67 6.39
C LYS A 211 27.77 -6.42 7.67
N THR A 212 26.54 -6.38 8.14
CA THR A 212 26.13 -7.01 9.40
C THR A 212 26.29 -8.54 9.30
N PRO A 213 27.09 -9.17 10.18
CA PRO A 213 27.23 -10.62 10.21
C PRO A 213 25.89 -11.31 10.44
N GLY A 214 25.62 -12.38 9.70
CA GLY A 214 24.37 -13.13 9.82
C GLY A 214 23.15 -12.48 9.14
N PHE A 215 23.32 -11.34 8.47
CA PHE A 215 22.23 -10.70 7.72
C PHE A 215 21.71 -11.64 6.62
N ARG A 216 20.44 -12.02 6.73
CA ARG A 216 19.78 -12.99 5.83
C ARG A 216 18.31 -12.65 5.64
N GLN A 217 17.71 -13.24 4.60
CA GLN A 217 16.27 -13.14 4.39
C GLN A 217 15.49 -13.74 5.56
N PHE A 218 14.39 -13.07 5.91
CA PHE A 218 13.43 -13.49 6.92
C PHE A 218 12.81 -14.85 6.57
N ARG A 219 12.66 -15.73 7.56
CA ARG A 219 12.06 -17.06 7.43
C ARG A 219 10.85 -17.17 8.34
N LYS A 220 9.92 -18.08 8.01
CA LYS A 220 8.74 -18.36 8.84
C LYS A 220 9.09 -18.77 10.29
N SER A 221 10.25 -19.40 10.50
CA SER A 221 10.77 -19.74 11.84
C SER A 221 11.09 -18.51 12.70
N ASP A 222 11.30 -17.33 12.09
CA ASP A 222 11.69 -16.11 12.78
C ASP A 222 10.48 -15.31 13.30
N THR A 223 9.25 -15.71 12.92
CA THR A 223 8.00 -14.95 13.19
C THR A 223 7.77 -14.68 14.68
N THR A 224 7.93 -15.68 15.54
CA THR A 224 7.69 -15.52 16.99
C THR A 224 8.67 -14.53 17.60
N GLN A 225 9.96 -14.62 17.23
CA GLN A 225 10.98 -13.74 17.77
C GLN A 225 10.86 -12.30 17.25
N ALA A 226 10.53 -12.14 15.96
CA ALA A 226 10.30 -10.82 15.37
C ALA A 226 9.08 -10.12 15.97
N HIS A 227 8.02 -10.89 16.28
CA HIS A 227 6.86 -10.36 17.00
C HIS A 227 7.24 -9.90 18.41
N ALA A 228 8.02 -10.70 19.16
CA ALA A 228 8.50 -10.31 20.48
C ALA A 228 9.35 -9.03 20.43
N LEU A 229 10.29 -8.92 19.48
CA LEU A 229 11.08 -7.71 19.23
C LEU A 229 10.21 -6.48 18.93
N LEU A 230 9.20 -6.62 18.07
CA LEU A 230 8.28 -5.52 17.74
C LEU A 230 7.43 -5.08 18.94
N ALA A 231 7.01 -6.04 19.76
CA ALA A 231 6.20 -5.78 20.94
C ALA A 231 7.01 -5.20 22.11
N ASN A 232 8.34 -5.11 21.99
CA ASN A 232 9.27 -4.89 23.11
C ASN A 232 9.01 -5.85 24.28
N ALA A 233 8.64 -7.10 23.99
CA ALA A 233 8.43 -8.14 24.99
C ALA A 233 9.74 -8.93 25.19
N GLU A 234 10.08 -9.23 26.44
CA GLU A 234 11.20 -10.12 26.74
C GLU A 234 10.90 -11.50 26.15
N GLY A 235 11.79 -11.98 25.27
CA GLY A 235 11.64 -13.30 24.65
C GLY A 235 11.90 -14.40 25.67
N GLU A 236 11.08 -15.45 25.65
CA GLU A 236 11.34 -16.67 26.42
C GLU A 236 12.66 -17.32 25.95
N ASP A 237 13.46 -17.76 26.93
CA ASP A 237 14.85 -18.19 26.80
C ASP A 237 15.14 -19.21 25.68
N GLY A 238 16.27 -18.98 24.99
CA GLY A 238 17.20 -20.08 24.71
C GLY A 238 17.13 -20.82 23.36
N ALA A 239 17.14 -20.13 22.20
CA ALA A 239 17.88 -20.58 21.01
C ALA A 239 17.75 -19.62 19.81
N LYS A 240 18.89 -19.24 19.21
CA LYS A 240 19.04 -18.37 18.01
C LYS A 240 18.24 -17.09 18.10
N VAL A 241 18.78 -16.12 18.84
CA VAL A 241 18.18 -14.80 19.04
C VAL A 241 18.28 -14.00 17.74
N LEU A 242 17.14 -13.81 17.06
CA LEU A 242 16.95 -12.69 16.16
C LEU A 242 17.05 -11.42 17.01
N THR A 243 18.04 -10.58 16.72
CA THR A 243 18.32 -9.35 17.47
C THR A 243 17.80 -8.12 16.74
N ASP A 244 17.85 -8.14 15.40
CA ASP A 244 17.55 -7.00 14.55
C ASP A 244 16.79 -7.48 13.32
N PHE A 245 15.87 -6.68 12.81
CA PHE A 245 15.28 -6.91 11.50
C PHE A 245 14.87 -5.61 10.84
N VAL A 246 14.83 -5.63 9.51
CA VAL A 246 14.36 -4.53 8.69
C VAL A 246 13.48 -5.10 7.60
N SER A 247 12.40 -4.39 7.29
CA SER A 247 11.46 -4.75 6.23
C SER A 247 11.16 -3.54 5.36
N PHE A 248 10.88 -3.82 4.09
CA PHE A 248 10.43 -2.84 3.12
C PHE A 248 9.48 -3.53 2.14
N TYR A 249 8.57 -2.77 1.55
CA TYR A 249 7.70 -3.25 0.49
C TYR A 249 7.99 -2.57 -0.84
N SER A 250 7.76 -3.29 -1.94
CA SER A 250 7.90 -2.76 -3.29
C SER A 250 6.60 -2.11 -3.72
N LEU A 251 6.66 -0.86 -4.13
CA LEU A 251 5.53 -0.15 -4.74
C LEU A 251 6.07 0.62 -5.96
N PRO A 252 5.97 0.05 -7.17
CA PRO A 252 6.40 0.74 -8.37
C PRO A 252 5.45 1.89 -8.71
N SER A 253 5.95 2.80 -9.54
CA SER A 253 5.15 3.84 -10.18
C SER A 253 5.29 3.77 -11.69
N THR A 254 4.20 3.99 -12.41
CA THR A 254 4.21 4.20 -13.87
C THR A 254 4.89 5.53 -14.17
N VAL A 255 5.85 5.52 -15.10
CA VAL A 255 6.52 6.73 -15.61
C VAL A 255 5.75 7.26 -16.82
N MET A 256 5.15 8.42 -16.66
CA MET A 256 4.35 9.07 -17.71
C MET A 256 5.27 9.77 -18.73
N HIS A 257 4.89 9.74 -20.00
CA HIS A 257 5.53 10.55 -21.07
C HIS A 257 7.03 10.32 -21.34
N HIS A 258 7.61 9.20 -20.90
CA HIS A 258 9.01 8.87 -21.15
C HIS A 258 9.18 7.82 -22.26
N ALA A 259 10.11 8.03 -23.19
CA ALA A 259 10.31 7.17 -24.36
C ALA A 259 10.76 5.75 -23.97
N VAL A 260 11.78 5.66 -23.10
CA VAL A 260 12.44 4.40 -22.73
C VAL A 260 11.87 3.78 -21.45
N HIS A 261 11.95 4.51 -20.32
CA HIS A 261 11.51 4.01 -19.02
C HIS A 261 9.99 4.07 -18.85
N LYS A 262 9.36 2.95 -18.51
CA LYS A 262 7.91 2.85 -18.24
C LYS A 262 7.57 2.71 -16.76
N VAL A 263 8.52 2.24 -15.95
CA VAL A 263 8.31 1.96 -14.53
C VAL A 263 9.48 2.52 -13.71
N LEU A 264 9.14 3.21 -12.63
CA LEU A 264 10.04 3.58 -11.54
C LEU A 264 9.82 2.60 -10.39
N ARG A 265 10.83 1.78 -10.07
CA ARG A 265 10.77 0.87 -8.92
C ARG A 265 11.16 1.65 -7.67
N ALA A 266 10.29 1.61 -6.66
CA ALA A 266 10.55 2.20 -5.36
C ALA A 266 10.32 1.16 -4.26
N ALA A 267 11.16 1.23 -3.24
CA ALA A 267 11.04 0.45 -2.01
C ALA A 267 10.73 1.39 -0.86
N TYR A 268 9.71 1.05 -0.08
CA TYR A 268 9.27 1.82 1.07
C TYR A 268 9.64 1.08 2.34
N ALA A 269 10.41 1.74 3.21
CA ALA A 269 10.71 1.20 4.53
C ALA A 269 9.42 0.95 5.30
N PHE A 270 9.33 -0.19 5.98
CA PHE A 270 8.11 -0.63 6.67
C PHE A 270 8.32 -0.69 8.18
N TYR A 271 8.75 -1.83 8.72
CA TYR A 271 9.16 -1.97 10.12
C TYR A 271 10.66 -2.25 10.23
N SER A 272 11.32 -1.57 11.15
CA SER A 272 12.73 -1.76 11.47
C SER A 272 12.91 -1.79 12.98
N VAL A 273 13.58 -2.82 13.49
CA VAL A 273 13.98 -2.94 14.89
C VAL A 273 15.47 -3.23 14.93
N ALA A 274 16.20 -2.43 15.70
CA ALA A 274 17.63 -2.56 15.89
C ALA A 274 17.93 -2.57 17.40
N THR A 275 18.50 -3.66 17.90
CA THR A 275 18.86 -3.85 19.32
C THR A 275 20.34 -4.17 19.51
N SER A 276 21.00 -4.79 18.52
CA SER A 276 22.42 -5.17 18.62
C SER A 276 23.35 -4.31 17.75
N VAL A 277 22.81 -3.67 16.71
CA VAL A 277 23.55 -2.75 15.84
C VAL A 277 22.88 -1.37 15.79
N PRO A 278 23.61 -0.29 15.45
CA PRO A 278 23.00 1.00 15.19
C PRO A 278 21.98 0.91 14.05
N LEU A 279 20.81 1.53 14.20
CA LEU A 279 19.76 1.55 13.17
C LEU A 279 20.28 2.04 11.80
N VAL A 280 21.21 2.99 11.79
CA VAL A 280 21.84 3.51 10.57
C VAL A 280 22.60 2.42 9.80
N GLU A 281 23.26 1.51 10.51
CA GLU A 281 23.98 0.39 9.89
C GLU A 281 23.00 -0.65 9.33
N LEU A 282 21.97 -1.01 10.11
CA LEU A 282 20.91 -1.90 9.65
C LEU A 282 20.19 -1.37 8.40
N MET A 283 19.86 -0.08 8.38
CA MET A 283 19.24 0.57 7.23
C MET A 283 20.19 0.65 6.03
N ARG A 284 21.51 0.82 6.24
CA ARG A 284 22.49 0.77 5.16
C ARG A 284 22.53 -0.62 4.51
N ASP A 285 22.45 -1.68 5.30
CA ASP A 285 22.38 -3.05 4.78
C ASP A 285 21.07 -3.32 4.03
N ALA A 286 19.96 -2.77 4.52
CA ALA A 286 18.68 -2.80 3.80
C ALA A 286 18.81 -2.16 2.40
N LEU A 287 19.48 -1.01 2.29
CA LEU A 287 19.70 -0.32 1.01
C LEU A 287 20.56 -1.16 0.05
N VAL A 288 21.57 -1.87 0.55
CA VAL A 288 22.39 -2.78 -0.26
C VAL A 288 21.53 -3.90 -0.85
N VAL A 289 20.71 -4.55 -0.02
CA VAL A 289 19.81 -5.61 -0.49
C VAL A 289 18.78 -5.06 -1.47
N THR A 290 18.17 -3.92 -1.18
CA THR A 290 17.20 -3.27 -2.08
C THR A 290 17.82 -2.91 -3.42
N LYS A 291 19.08 -2.45 -3.45
CA LYS A 291 19.77 -2.10 -4.69
C LYS A 291 20.03 -3.32 -5.59
N ASN A 292 20.22 -4.49 -4.98
CA ASN A 292 20.54 -5.73 -5.66
C ASN A 292 19.30 -6.48 -6.17
N ASN A 293 18.08 -6.07 -5.80
CA ASN A 293 16.80 -6.66 -6.23
C ASN A 293 16.05 -5.75 -7.22
#